data_AF-A0A4U0SPS6-F1
#
_entry.id   AF-A0A4U0SPS6-F1
#
_cell.length_a   1.000
_cell.length_b   1.000
_cell.length_c   1.000
_cell.angle_alpha   90.00
_cell.angle_beta   90.00
_cell.angle_gamma   90.00
#
_symmetry.space_group_name_H-M   'P 1'
#
loop_
_entity.id
_entity.type
_entity.pdbx_description
1 polymer ?
#
loop_
_entity_poly.entity_id
_entity_poly.type
_entity_poly.pdbx_seq_one_letter_code
_entity_poly.pdbx_strand_id
1 'polypeptide(L)'
;MDQTVPFAESEYAEKLTGKQLRRLTELHPDGKSRFWGATSGHDGKMAEVTTGDVVLFTGKNHVRAIGEVGAIFRNSSFADVMWPPKPGGESWHTVYSLRQFVPAEIPYATLSALLGYKLNHQYPGQLVLSGERAQAGINGLLITTRTALEEAGAETPPGAVREMPVERQHSRTTTVERAAQQMLFNRDESALVIEFCGTLTDTEANRFSSPAGASATSI
;
A
#
# COMPACT_ATOMS: atom_id res chain seq x y z
N MET A 1 9.85 -6.95 -8.56
CA MET A 1 8.86 -6.33 -7.66
C MET A 1 7.71 -7.26 -7.30
N ASP A 2 7.62 -8.48 -7.87
CA ASP A 2 6.40 -9.30 -7.74
C ASP A 2 6.49 -10.52 -6.81
N GLN A 3 7.61 -10.72 -6.10
CA GLN A 3 7.79 -11.96 -5.34
C GLN A 3 7.23 -11.83 -3.92
N THR A 4 6.34 -12.76 -3.59
CA THR A 4 5.89 -13.00 -2.22
C THR A 4 6.87 -13.95 -1.54
N VAL A 5 7.28 -13.63 -0.33
CA VAL A 5 8.26 -14.37 0.48
C VAL A 5 7.53 -15.13 1.59
N PRO A 6 7.71 -16.47 1.68
CA PRO A 6 7.12 -17.27 2.74
C PRO A 6 7.94 -17.17 4.04
N PHE A 7 7.83 -16.04 4.73
CA PHE A 7 8.67 -15.72 5.89
C PHE A 7 8.52 -16.70 7.08
N ALA A 8 7.44 -17.50 7.10
CA ALA A 8 7.20 -18.51 8.11
C ALA A 8 7.97 -19.83 7.86
N GLU A 9 8.54 -20.04 6.67
CA GLU A 9 9.37 -21.21 6.37
C GLU A 9 10.77 -21.08 7.00
N SER A 10 11.39 -22.21 7.38
CA SER A 10 12.62 -22.25 8.19
C SER A 10 13.76 -21.40 7.65
N GLU A 11 13.96 -21.39 6.32
CA GLU A 11 15.01 -20.59 5.65
C GLU A 11 14.96 -19.10 6.06
N TYR A 12 13.75 -18.56 6.22
CA TYR A 12 13.48 -17.18 6.57
C TYR A 12 13.28 -17.01 8.08
N ALA A 13 12.47 -17.88 8.68
CA ALA A 13 12.08 -17.81 10.08
C ALA A 13 13.27 -17.88 11.03
N GLU A 14 14.31 -18.67 10.70
CA GLU A 14 15.53 -18.79 11.50
C GLU A 14 16.37 -17.50 11.52
N LYS A 15 16.16 -16.59 10.57
CA LYS A 15 16.83 -15.27 10.55
C LYS A 15 16.04 -14.19 11.29
N LEU A 16 14.78 -14.47 11.64
CA LEU A 16 13.93 -13.55 12.36
C LEU A 16 14.08 -13.74 13.86
N THR A 17 14.13 -12.62 14.60
CA THR A 17 13.94 -12.69 16.05
C THR A 17 12.50 -13.11 16.37
N GLY A 18 12.26 -13.73 17.52
CA GLY A 18 10.90 -14.10 17.94
C GLY A 18 9.92 -12.92 17.95
N LYS A 19 10.40 -11.69 18.23
CA LYS A 19 9.57 -10.46 18.15
C LYS A 19 9.20 -10.12 16.70
N GLN A 20 10.16 -10.20 15.78
CA GLN A 20 9.92 -9.92 14.37
C GLN A 20 8.98 -10.95 13.74
N LEU A 21 9.20 -12.24 14.01
CA LEU A 21 8.33 -13.30 13.52
C LEU A 21 6.90 -13.14 14.03
N ARG A 22 6.71 -12.92 15.34
CA ARG A 22 5.37 -12.66 15.90
C ARG A 22 4.69 -11.47 15.22
N ARG A 23 5.41 -10.35 15.07
CA ARG A 23 4.84 -9.15 14.42
C ARG A 23 4.48 -9.39 12.96
N LEU A 24 5.27 -10.18 12.23
CA LEU A 24 4.93 -10.56 10.86
C LEU A 24 3.71 -11.48 10.81
N THR A 25 3.64 -12.49 11.69
CA THR A 25 2.48 -13.40 11.77
C THR A 25 1.20 -12.67 12.16
N GLU A 26 1.26 -11.68 13.06
CA GLU A 26 0.12 -10.83 13.42
C GLU A 26 -0.44 -10.06 12.22
N LEU A 27 0.43 -9.52 11.37
CA LEU A 27 0.04 -8.68 10.23
C LEU A 27 -0.24 -9.49 8.95
N HIS A 28 0.33 -10.69 8.84
CA HIS A 28 0.30 -11.58 7.67
C HIS A 28 0.06 -13.03 8.14
N PRO A 29 -1.18 -13.40 8.49
CA PRO A 29 -1.49 -14.69 9.10
C PRO A 29 -1.30 -15.89 8.17
N ASP A 30 -1.19 -15.66 6.87
CA ASP A 30 -0.89 -16.69 5.87
C ASP A 30 0.60 -17.09 5.82
N GLY A 31 1.44 -16.43 6.64
CA GLY A 31 2.87 -16.69 6.74
C GLY A 31 3.67 -16.20 5.54
N LYS A 32 3.08 -15.32 4.71
CA LYS A 32 3.67 -14.83 3.46
C LYS A 32 3.53 -13.33 3.35
N SER A 33 4.53 -12.65 2.79
CA SER A 33 4.44 -11.22 2.52
C SER A 33 5.40 -10.81 1.41
N ARG A 34 5.11 -9.68 0.76
CA ARG A 34 6.13 -8.95 0.01
C ARG A 34 6.96 -8.12 0.96
N PHE A 35 8.22 -7.90 0.62
CA PHE A 35 9.14 -7.12 1.44
C PHE A 35 9.83 -6.06 0.60
N TRP A 36 10.31 -5.02 1.28
CA TRP A 36 11.19 -4.02 0.72
C TRP A 36 12.31 -3.66 1.69
N GLY A 37 13.44 -3.24 1.14
CA GLY A 37 14.65 -2.94 1.88
C GLY A 37 15.14 -1.51 1.65
N ALA A 38 15.79 -0.95 2.67
CA ALA A 38 16.57 0.26 2.61
C ALA A 38 17.97 -0.01 3.18
N THR A 39 18.99 0.56 2.54
CA THR A 39 20.38 0.47 3.03
C THR A 39 20.58 1.31 4.29
N SER A 40 21.68 1.07 5.01
CA SER A 40 21.93 1.73 6.29
C SER A 40 22.02 3.26 6.17
N GLY A 41 22.45 3.77 5.00
CA GLY A 41 22.46 5.20 4.70
C GLY A 41 21.09 5.87 4.71
N HIS A 42 20.00 5.10 4.72
CA HIS A 42 18.62 5.60 4.77
C HIS A 42 17.95 5.42 6.13
N ASP A 43 18.64 4.85 7.12
CA ASP A 43 18.07 4.56 8.44
C ASP A 43 17.49 5.79 9.14
N GLY A 44 18.15 6.94 9.01
CA GLY A 44 17.66 8.20 9.58
C GLY A 44 16.33 8.64 8.97
N LYS A 45 16.17 8.48 7.65
CA LYS A 45 14.92 8.81 6.94
C LYS A 45 13.80 7.82 7.27
N MET A 46 14.14 6.56 7.48
CA MET A 46 13.17 5.49 7.80
C MET A 46 12.78 5.45 9.28
N ALA A 47 13.42 6.24 10.14
CA ALA A 47 13.18 6.20 11.59
C ALA A 47 11.73 6.58 11.98
N GLU A 48 11.10 7.44 11.18
CA GLU A 48 9.71 7.88 11.39
C GLU A 48 8.69 6.99 10.68
N VAL A 49 9.12 6.04 9.84
CA VAL A 49 8.23 5.16 9.10
C VAL A 49 7.70 4.05 10.01
N THR A 50 6.39 3.87 10.03
CA THR A 50 5.68 2.95 10.94
C THR A 50 4.63 2.11 10.20
N THR A 51 4.08 1.11 10.89
CA THR A 51 2.97 0.31 10.35
C THR A 51 1.78 1.23 10.02
N GLY A 52 1.21 1.08 8.83
CA GLY A 52 0.08 1.88 8.37
C GLY A 52 0.47 3.01 7.40
N ASP A 53 1.76 3.36 7.32
CA ASP A 53 2.23 4.33 6.34
C ASP A 53 2.06 3.82 4.91
N VAL A 54 1.86 4.75 3.96
CA VAL A 54 1.71 4.42 2.54
C VAL A 54 3.07 4.44 1.84
N VAL A 55 3.32 3.42 1.02
CA VAL A 55 4.48 3.36 0.12
C VAL A 55 4.03 3.40 -1.33
N LEU A 56 4.68 4.26 -2.11
CA LEU A 56 4.52 4.35 -3.57
C LEU A 56 5.77 3.81 -4.25
N PHE A 57 5.60 2.78 -5.07
CA PHE A 57 6.68 2.19 -5.84
C PHE A 57 6.77 2.87 -7.20
N THR A 58 7.83 3.62 -7.43
CA THR A 58 7.99 4.44 -8.64
C THR A 58 8.99 3.83 -9.62
N GLY A 59 8.73 3.96 -10.92
CA GLY A 59 9.64 3.54 -11.98
C GLY A 59 9.04 3.77 -13.36
N LYS A 60 9.88 3.89 -14.40
CA LYS A 60 9.43 4.17 -15.78
C LYS A 60 8.50 5.40 -15.86
N ASN A 61 8.79 6.47 -15.12
CA ASN A 61 7.98 7.70 -15.00
C ASN A 61 6.55 7.50 -14.47
N HIS A 62 6.29 6.40 -13.76
CA HIS A 62 4.98 6.12 -13.16
C HIS A 62 5.12 5.58 -11.72
N VAL A 63 4.10 5.79 -10.90
CA VAL A 63 3.82 4.90 -9.77
C VAL A 63 3.34 3.58 -10.36
N ARG A 64 4.05 2.50 -10.03
CA ARG A 64 3.88 1.13 -10.53
C ARG A 64 3.12 0.24 -9.56
N ALA A 65 3.15 0.59 -8.27
CA ALA A 65 2.39 -0.08 -7.24
C ALA A 65 2.24 0.84 -6.03
N ILE A 66 1.21 0.56 -5.25
CA ILE A 66 0.92 1.18 -3.97
C ILE A 66 0.88 0.04 -2.94
N GLY A 67 1.39 0.32 -1.75
CA GLY A 67 1.24 -0.59 -0.63
C GLY A 67 1.16 0.18 0.68
N GLU A 68 0.94 -0.57 1.74
CA GLU A 68 1.00 -0.09 3.11
C GLU A 68 2.15 -0.79 3.83
N VAL A 69 2.90 -0.03 4.62
CA VAL A 69 3.96 -0.54 5.46
C VAL A 69 3.35 -1.43 6.56
N GLY A 70 3.76 -2.69 6.61
CA GLY A 70 3.41 -3.63 7.67
C GLY A 70 4.42 -3.58 8.81
N ALA A 71 4.95 -4.76 9.18
CA ALA A 71 6.07 -4.86 10.11
C ALA A 71 7.31 -4.19 9.49
N ILE A 72 7.98 -3.33 10.25
CA ILE A 72 9.25 -2.68 9.89
C ILE A 72 10.29 -2.95 10.98
N PHE A 73 11.51 -3.34 10.58
CA PHE A 73 12.60 -3.65 11.51
C PHE A 73 13.96 -3.62 10.81
N ARG A 74 15.04 -3.49 11.59
CA ARG A 74 16.41 -3.67 11.11
C ARG A 74 16.82 -5.13 11.22
N ASN A 75 17.18 -5.77 10.10
CA ASN A 75 17.68 -7.14 10.09
C ASN A 75 18.35 -7.49 8.75
N SER A 76 19.65 -7.22 8.63
CA SER A 76 20.44 -7.62 7.46
C SER A 76 20.50 -9.13 7.24
N SER A 77 20.53 -9.93 8.31
CA SER A 77 20.59 -11.40 8.16
C SER A 77 19.35 -11.98 7.48
N PHE A 78 18.17 -11.40 7.74
CA PHE A 78 16.93 -11.75 7.06
C PHE A 78 16.89 -11.16 5.64
N ALA A 79 17.36 -9.92 5.48
CA ALA A 79 17.39 -9.25 4.19
C ALA A 79 18.33 -9.95 3.19
N ASP A 80 19.48 -10.44 3.63
CA ASP A 80 20.49 -11.10 2.82
C ASP A 80 20.02 -12.46 2.28
N VAL A 81 19.05 -13.11 2.95
CA VAL A 81 18.40 -14.31 2.40
C VAL A 81 17.52 -13.94 1.20
N MET A 82 16.78 -12.83 1.27
CA MET A 82 15.92 -12.38 0.17
C MET A 82 16.70 -11.69 -0.96
N TRP A 83 17.70 -10.89 -0.60
CA TRP A 83 18.48 -10.05 -1.50
C TRP A 83 19.97 -10.13 -1.14
N PRO A 84 20.65 -11.23 -1.52
CA PRO A 84 22.06 -11.39 -1.23
C PRO A 84 22.88 -10.19 -1.75
N PRO A 85 23.73 -9.57 -0.92
CA PRO A 85 24.56 -8.46 -1.36
C PRO A 85 25.57 -8.96 -2.39
N LYS A 86 25.92 -8.09 -3.33
CA LYS A 86 27.05 -8.36 -4.24
C LYS A 86 28.35 -8.43 -3.42
N PRO A 87 29.41 -9.11 -3.91
CA PRO A 87 30.72 -9.10 -3.25
C PRO A 87 31.20 -7.66 -3.01
N GLY A 88 31.45 -7.31 -1.74
CA GLY A 88 31.84 -5.95 -1.31
C GLY A 88 30.71 -4.91 -1.37
N GLY A 89 29.48 -5.31 -1.66
CA GLY A 89 28.30 -4.46 -1.66
C GLY A 89 27.68 -4.31 -0.27
N GLU A 90 26.90 -3.24 -0.11
CA GLU A 90 26.14 -3.01 1.12
C GLU A 90 24.93 -3.96 1.20
N SER A 91 24.69 -4.49 2.40
CA SER A 91 23.47 -5.23 2.71
C SER A 91 22.29 -4.27 2.88
N TRP A 92 21.08 -4.81 2.72
CA TRP A 92 19.86 -4.13 3.13
C TRP A 92 19.74 -4.20 4.65
N HIS A 93 19.37 -3.10 5.28
CA HIS A 93 19.40 -2.99 6.74
C HIS A 93 18.00 -2.85 7.32
N THR A 94 17.28 -1.80 6.92
CA THR A 94 15.89 -1.60 7.30
C THR A 94 15.00 -2.36 6.31
N VAL A 95 14.20 -3.29 6.83
CA VAL A 95 13.28 -4.13 6.07
C VAL A 95 11.87 -3.86 6.53
N TYR A 96 10.93 -3.77 5.58
CA TYR A 96 9.51 -3.74 5.90
C TYR A 96 8.69 -4.67 5.01
N SER A 97 7.63 -5.21 5.59
CA SER A 97 6.62 -6.01 4.90
C SER A 97 5.54 -5.12 4.28
N LEU A 98 4.82 -5.61 3.28
CA LEU A 98 3.77 -4.86 2.58
C LEU A 98 2.40 -5.46 2.83
N ARG A 99 1.47 -4.61 3.27
CA ARG A 99 0.03 -4.87 3.32
C ARG A 99 -0.63 -4.18 2.11
N GLN A 100 -1.80 -4.68 1.69
CA GLN A 100 -2.63 -4.05 0.64
C GLN A 100 -1.83 -3.65 -0.62
N PHE A 101 -0.97 -4.55 -1.11
CA PHE A 101 -0.18 -4.28 -2.30
C PHE A 101 -1.04 -4.35 -3.56
N VAL A 102 -1.12 -3.25 -4.31
CA VAL A 102 -1.88 -3.16 -5.56
C VAL A 102 -1.00 -2.58 -6.67
N PRO A 103 -0.96 -3.21 -7.86
CA PRO A 103 -0.38 -2.60 -9.04
C PRO A 103 -1.08 -1.28 -9.38
N ALA A 104 -0.32 -0.31 -9.88
CA ALA A 104 -0.80 0.99 -10.31
C ALA A 104 -0.06 1.44 -11.57
N GLU A 105 -0.62 2.42 -12.29
CA GLU A 105 0.03 3.05 -13.43
C GLU A 105 -0.28 4.55 -13.41
N ILE A 106 0.28 5.28 -12.42
CA ILE A 106 -0.01 6.70 -12.21
C ILE A 106 1.17 7.53 -12.72
N PRO A 107 1.00 8.43 -13.71
CA PRO A 107 2.11 9.24 -14.21
C PRO A 107 2.75 10.10 -13.12
N TYR A 108 4.08 10.29 -13.21
CA TYR A 108 4.79 11.21 -12.31
C TYR A 108 4.23 12.62 -12.34
N ALA A 109 3.69 13.08 -13.48
CA ALA A 109 3.04 14.38 -13.59
C ALA A 109 1.84 14.49 -12.62
N THR A 110 0.98 13.47 -12.57
CA THR A 110 -0.15 13.40 -11.64
C THR A 110 0.33 13.39 -10.19
N LEU A 111 1.29 12.52 -9.85
CA LEU A 111 1.84 12.47 -8.49
C LEU A 111 2.49 13.81 -8.09
N SER A 112 3.25 14.43 -8.99
CA SER A 112 3.94 15.69 -8.72
C SER A 112 2.95 16.83 -8.50
N ALA A 113 1.87 16.89 -9.28
CA ALA A 113 0.80 17.86 -9.07
C ALA A 113 0.16 17.71 -7.68
N LEU A 114 -0.15 16.47 -7.27
CA LEU A 114 -0.73 16.19 -5.94
C LEU A 114 0.22 16.58 -4.79
N LEU A 115 1.52 16.34 -4.96
CA LEU A 115 2.52 16.62 -3.92
C LEU A 115 3.06 18.06 -3.94
N GLY A 116 2.61 18.90 -4.87
CA GLY A 116 3.09 20.27 -5.05
C GLY A 116 4.52 20.36 -5.59
N TYR A 117 4.99 19.35 -6.32
CA TYR A 117 6.25 19.36 -7.04
C TYR A 117 6.09 19.87 -8.48
N LYS A 118 7.22 20.21 -9.12
CA LYS A 118 7.25 20.50 -10.56
C LYS A 118 6.89 19.24 -11.35
N LEU A 119 6.20 19.37 -12.49
CA LEU A 119 5.75 18.22 -13.29
C LEU A 119 6.90 17.33 -13.82
N ASN A 120 8.09 17.88 -13.98
CA ASN A 120 9.29 17.15 -14.40
C ASN A 120 10.14 16.65 -13.21
N HIS A 121 9.59 16.67 -11.98
CA HIS A 121 10.27 16.20 -10.80
C HIS A 121 10.70 14.73 -10.96
N GLN A 122 11.95 14.46 -10.63
CA GLN A 122 12.51 13.13 -10.62
C GLN A 122 12.49 12.61 -9.18
N TYR A 123 11.78 11.52 -8.96
CA TYR A 123 11.73 10.88 -7.65
C TYR A 123 13.05 10.14 -7.42
N PRO A 124 13.78 10.43 -6.32
CA PRO A 124 15.00 9.70 -5.99
C PRO A 124 14.66 8.25 -5.58
N GLY A 125 15.67 7.39 -5.51
CA GLY A 125 15.47 5.97 -5.19
C GLY A 125 14.77 5.71 -3.86
N GLN A 126 14.87 6.65 -2.90
CA GLN A 126 14.11 6.61 -1.66
C GLN A 126 13.78 8.02 -1.18
N LEU A 127 12.49 8.27 -0.94
CA LEU A 127 11.93 9.51 -0.46
C LEU A 127 10.90 9.18 0.63
N VAL A 128 11.04 9.83 1.79
CA VAL A 128 10.04 9.77 2.86
C VAL A 128 9.37 11.13 2.92
N LEU A 129 8.04 11.13 2.89
CA LEU A 129 7.21 12.32 2.97
C LEU A 129 6.43 12.28 4.29
N SER A 130 6.26 13.44 4.91
CA SER A 130 5.48 13.60 6.14
C SER A 130 4.62 14.86 6.06
N GLY A 131 3.69 14.98 7.02
CA GLY A 131 2.79 16.13 7.13
C GLY A 131 1.89 16.33 5.92
N GLU A 132 1.66 17.59 5.56
CA GLU A 132 0.69 17.98 4.53
C GLU A 132 0.94 17.33 3.16
N ARG A 133 2.20 17.13 2.76
CA ARG A 133 2.50 16.48 1.47
C ARG A 133 2.14 15.00 1.47
N ALA A 134 2.44 14.29 2.57
CA ALA A 134 2.03 12.90 2.69
C ALA A 134 0.50 12.78 2.65
N GLN A 135 -0.19 13.66 3.38
CA GLN A 135 -1.65 13.69 3.40
C GLN A 135 -2.25 14.02 2.03
N ALA A 136 -1.66 14.97 1.29
CA ALA A 136 -2.08 15.32 -0.07
C ALA A 136 -1.95 14.13 -1.04
N GLY A 137 -0.85 13.36 -0.93
CA GLY A 137 -0.68 12.14 -1.71
C GLY A 137 -1.71 11.06 -1.37
N ILE A 138 -1.95 10.81 -0.07
CA ILE A 138 -2.92 9.82 0.40
C ILE A 138 -4.34 10.19 -0.04
N ASN A 139 -4.76 11.44 0.19
CA ASN A 139 -6.09 11.90 -0.14
C ASN A 139 -6.28 12.03 -1.66
N GLY A 140 -5.32 12.61 -2.37
CA GLY A 140 -5.39 12.81 -3.82
C GLY A 140 -5.40 11.51 -4.62
N LEU A 141 -4.82 10.45 -4.06
CA LEU A 141 -4.88 9.09 -4.63
C LEU A 141 -5.98 8.23 -4.03
N LEU A 142 -6.80 8.78 -3.13
CA LEU A 142 -7.92 8.09 -2.47
C LEU A 142 -7.50 6.79 -1.77
N ILE A 143 -6.32 6.78 -1.16
CA ILE A 143 -5.75 5.59 -0.52
C ILE A 143 -6.39 5.41 0.86
N THR A 144 -6.94 4.22 1.12
CA THR A 144 -7.38 3.81 2.45
C THR A 144 -6.54 2.61 2.89
N THR A 145 -5.84 2.74 4.01
CA THR A 145 -4.94 1.69 4.51
C THR A 145 -5.72 0.68 5.34
N ARG A 146 -5.22 -0.55 5.40
CA ARG A 146 -5.76 -1.60 6.27
C ARG A 146 -5.67 -1.19 7.74
N THR A 147 -4.59 -0.51 8.15
CA THR A 147 -4.49 0.05 9.51
C THR A 147 -5.62 1.01 9.82
N ALA A 148 -5.93 1.96 8.92
CA ALA A 148 -7.04 2.90 9.13
C ALA A 148 -8.40 2.20 9.18
N LEU A 149 -8.59 1.14 8.38
CA LEU A 149 -9.80 0.31 8.44
C LEU A 149 -9.92 -0.43 9.78
N GLU A 150 -8.84 -0.99 10.30
CA GLU A 150 -8.79 -1.68 11.60
C GLU A 150 -9.09 -0.75 12.76
N GLU A 151 -8.53 0.46 12.74
CA GLU A 151 -8.82 1.52 13.72
C GLU A 151 -10.28 1.96 13.67
N ALA A 152 -10.89 1.95 12.48
CA ALA A 152 -12.33 2.19 12.30
C ALA A 152 -13.21 0.98 12.66
N GLY A 153 -12.64 -0.13 13.12
CA GLY A 153 -13.35 -1.33 13.56
C GLY A 153 -13.68 -2.32 12.45
N ALA A 154 -13.12 -2.17 11.25
CA ALA A 154 -13.28 -3.16 10.20
C ALA A 154 -12.58 -4.47 10.59
N GLU A 155 -13.33 -5.56 10.65
CA GLU A 155 -12.75 -6.87 10.92
C GLU A 155 -11.79 -7.30 9.79
N THR A 156 -10.77 -8.06 10.14
CA THR A 156 -9.87 -8.70 9.17
C THR A 156 -10.66 -9.82 8.51
N PRO A 157 -10.99 -9.75 7.19
CA PRO A 157 -11.64 -10.88 6.56
C PRO A 157 -10.72 -12.10 6.69
N PRO A 158 -11.21 -13.24 7.20
CA PRO A 158 -10.40 -14.44 7.29
C PRO A 158 -9.85 -14.78 5.90
N GLY A 159 -8.54 -14.99 5.83
CA GLY A 159 -7.83 -15.32 4.60
C GLY A 159 -8.42 -16.58 3.96
N ALA A 160 -9.23 -16.40 2.92
CA ALA A 160 -9.60 -17.43 1.97
C ALA A 160 -10.04 -16.75 0.67
N VAL A 161 -9.13 -16.69 -0.30
CA VAL A 161 -9.55 -16.61 -1.70
C VAL A 161 -10.31 -17.90 -1.98
N ARG A 162 -11.64 -17.84 -1.97
CA ARG A 162 -12.46 -18.91 -2.53
C ARG A 162 -12.46 -18.72 -4.05
N GLU A 163 -11.71 -19.60 -4.72
CA GLU A 163 -11.82 -19.80 -6.16
C GLU A 163 -13.27 -20.23 -6.46
N MET A 164 -14.05 -19.36 -7.10
CA MET A 164 -15.40 -19.69 -7.58
C MET A 164 -15.31 -20.04 -9.07
N PRO A 165 -15.94 -21.13 -9.51
CA PRO A 165 -15.94 -21.51 -10.91
C PRO A 165 -16.66 -20.43 -11.74
N VAL A 166 -16.13 -20.16 -12.93
CA VAL A 166 -16.75 -19.28 -13.92
C VAL A 166 -18.11 -19.86 -14.30
N GLU A 167 -19.20 -19.29 -13.78
CA GLU A 167 -20.54 -19.58 -14.27
C GLU A 167 -20.69 -19.03 -15.69
N ARG A 168 -20.69 -19.94 -16.66
CA ARG A 168 -21.08 -19.67 -18.04
C ARG A 168 -22.61 -19.75 -18.15
N GLN A 169 -23.15 -18.74 -18.85
CA GLN A 169 -24.45 -18.68 -19.53
C GLN A 169 -25.73 -18.40 -18.70
N HIS A 170 -26.30 -17.23 -19.00
CA HIS A 170 -27.72 -16.90 -19.06
C HIS A 170 -28.63 -17.42 -17.94
N SER A 171 -28.68 -16.66 -16.84
CA SER A 171 -29.90 -16.52 -16.04
C SER A 171 -30.20 -15.04 -15.79
N ARG A 172 -31.43 -14.63 -16.13
CA ARG A 172 -31.98 -13.30 -15.85
C ARG A 172 -32.41 -13.28 -14.38
N THR A 173 -31.59 -12.62 -13.57
CA THR A 173 -31.79 -12.28 -12.15
C THR A 173 -31.41 -13.35 -11.13
N THR A 174 -30.37 -13.04 -10.36
CA THR A 174 -30.08 -13.66 -9.06
C THR A 174 -29.68 -12.56 -8.09
N THR A 175 -30.39 -12.45 -6.96
CA THR A 175 -30.00 -11.56 -5.86
C THR A 175 -28.88 -12.22 -5.06
N VAL A 176 -27.71 -11.61 -5.08
CA VAL A 176 -26.57 -12.00 -4.23
C VAL A 176 -26.36 -10.88 -3.24
N GLU A 177 -26.55 -11.17 -1.95
CA GLU A 177 -26.07 -10.33 -0.85
C GLU A 177 -24.54 -10.28 -0.92
N ARG A 178 -24.02 -9.20 -1.51
CA ARG A 178 -22.58 -8.95 -1.56
C ARG A 178 -22.14 -8.35 -0.23
N ALA A 179 -21.48 -9.17 0.60
CA ALA A 179 -20.60 -8.67 1.64
C ALA A 179 -19.61 -7.67 1.01
N ALA A 180 -19.58 -6.46 1.56
CA ALA A 180 -18.88 -5.30 1.04
C ALA A 180 -17.39 -5.60 0.77
N GLN A 181 -17.08 -5.98 -0.47
CA GLN A 181 -15.75 -5.88 -1.02
C GLN A 181 -15.52 -4.40 -1.30
N GLN A 182 -14.83 -3.70 -0.40
CA GLN A 182 -14.27 -2.40 -0.72
C GLN A 182 -13.08 -2.62 -1.67
N MET A 183 -13.41 -2.81 -2.95
CA MET A 183 -12.44 -2.75 -4.04
C MET A 183 -12.04 -1.28 -4.20
N LEU A 184 -10.73 -1.05 -4.22
CA LEU A 184 -10.13 0.21 -4.63
C LEU A 184 -10.59 0.50 -6.08
N PHE A 185 -11.50 1.44 -6.26
CA PHE A 185 -11.89 1.88 -7.60
C PHE A 185 -10.76 2.74 -8.16
N ASN A 186 -10.04 2.20 -9.14
CA ASN A 186 -9.29 3.02 -10.07
C ASN A 186 -9.79 2.70 -11.49
N ARG A 187 -10.61 3.59 -12.02
CA ARG A 187 -10.81 3.78 -13.46
C ARG A 187 -11.42 5.16 -13.69
N ASP A 188 -10.59 6.09 -14.17
CA ASP A 188 -10.95 7.41 -14.74
C ASP A 188 -11.64 8.44 -13.82
N GLU A 189 -12.16 8.07 -12.66
CA GLU A 189 -12.87 9.00 -11.77
C GLU A 189 -11.96 9.93 -10.97
N SER A 190 -10.72 9.57 -10.64
CA SER A 190 -9.81 10.47 -9.90
C SER A 190 -9.48 11.73 -10.70
N ALA A 191 -9.30 11.60 -12.02
CA ALA A 191 -9.06 12.74 -12.90
C ALA A 191 -10.30 13.63 -13.01
N LEU A 192 -11.48 13.03 -13.13
CA LEU A 192 -12.75 13.75 -13.19
C LEU A 192 -13.11 14.43 -11.87
N VAL A 193 -12.80 13.82 -10.72
CA VAL A 193 -13.00 14.42 -9.39
C VAL A 193 -12.03 15.57 -9.17
N ILE A 194 -10.77 15.45 -9.63
CA ILE A 194 -9.79 16.56 -9.57
C ILE A 194 -10.23 17.71 -10.47
N GLU A 195 -10.67 17.43 -11.70
CA GLU A 195 -11.18 18.45 -12.62
C GLU A 195 -12.44 19.12 -12.06
N PHE A 196 -13.38 18.33 -11.55
CA PHE A 196 -14.64 18.82 -10.95
C PHE A 196 -14.39 19.67 -9.70
N CYS A 197 -13.57 19.21 -8.75
CA CYS A 197 -13.20 20.01 -7.57
C CYS A 197 -12.47 21.30 -7.95
N GLY A 198 -11.70 21.30 -9.04
CA GLY A 198 -11.07 22.51 -9.58
C GLY A 198 -12.05 23.54 -10.14
N THR A 199 -13.29 23.16 -10.44
CA THR A 199 -14.35 24.06 -10.94
C THR A 199 -15.26 24.62 -9.86
N LEU A 200 -15.26 24.06 -8.65
CA LEU A 200 -16.06 24.57 -7.53
C LEU A 200 -15.33 25.76 -6.89
N THR A 201 -15.83 26.95 -7.17
CA THR A 201 -15.48 28.16 -6.40
C THR A 201 -16.49 28.26 -5.26
N ASP A 202 -16.02 28.05 -4.03
CA ASP A 202 -16.72 28.29 -2.77
C ASP A 202 -17.67 27.17 -2.25
N THR A 203 -17.24 25.91 -2.28
CA THR A 203 -17.94 24.82 -1.56
C THR A 203 -16.96 23.81 -0.95
N GLU A 204 -17.08 23.57 0.36
CA GLU A 204 -16.30 22.53 1.05
C GLU A 204 -16.83 21.14 0.70
N ALA A 205 -16.05 20.37 -0.06
CA ALA A 205 -16.36 18.97 -0.34
C ALA A 205 -16.14 18.12 0.92
N ASN A 206 -17.23 17.78 1.61
CA ASN A 206 -17.19 16.96 2.81
C ASN A 206 -17.40 15.47 2.49
N ARG A 207 -16.57 14.62 3.10
CA ARG A 207 -16.70 13.17 3.02
C ARG A 207 -17.73 12.69 4.03
N PHE A 208 -18.74 11.96 3.57
CA PHE A 208 -19.60 11.16 4.43
C PHE A 208 -19.21 9.68 4.32
N SER A 209 -18.92 9.05 5.44
CA SER A 209 -18.80 7.60 5.55
C SER A 209 -19.97 7.07 6.38
N SER A 210 -20.65 6.05 5.87
CA SER A 210 -21.60 5.26 6.64
C SER A 210 -20.99 3.90 6.96
N PRO A 211 -21.25 3.32 8.15
CA PRO A 211 -20.79 1.96 8.50
C PRO A 211 -21.34 0.86 7.57
N ALA A 212 -22.29 1.18 6.68
CA ALA A 212 -22.81 0.28 5.64
C ALA A 212 -22.03 0.34 4.29
N GLY A 213 -20.92 1.05 4.20
CA GLY A 213 -20.02 1.00 3.04
C GLY A 213 -20.47 1.75 1.78
N ALA A 214 -21.47 2.63 1.88
CA ALA A 214 -21.78 3.58 0.82
C ALA A 214 -20.99 4.89 1.05
N SER A 215 -20.12 5.25 0.10
CA SER A 215 -19.55 6.60 -0.01
C SER A 215 -20.37 7.34 -1.07
N ALA A 216 -20.97 8.46 -0.70
CA ALA A 216 -21.62 9.36 -1.65
C ALA A 216 -21.00 10.75 -1.50
N THR A 217 -20.65 11.34 -2.63
CA THR A 217 -20.29 12.76 -2.71
C THR A 217 -21.57 13.54 -2.95
N SER A 218 -21.93 14.44 -2.03
CA SER A 218 -23.03 15.39 -2.22
C SER A 218 -22.45 16.79 -2.34
N ILE A 219 -23.03 17.59 -3.23
CA ILE A 219 -22.69 18.99 -3.50
C ILE A 219 -23.61 19.86 -2.65
#